data_AF-A0AAV0XHM4-F1
#
_entry.id   AF-A0AAV0XHM4-F1
#
_cell.length_a   1.000
_cell.length_b   1.000
_cell.length_c   1.000
_cell.angle_alpha   90.00
_cell.angle_beta   90.00
_cell.angle_gamma   90.00
#
_symmetry.space_group_name_H-M   'P 1'
#
loop_
_entity.id
_entity.type
_entity.pdbx_description
1 polymer ?
#
loop_
_entity_poly.entity_id
_entity_poly.type
_entity_poly.pdbx_seq_one_letter_code
_entity_poly.pdbx_strand_id
1 'polypeptide(L)'
;MNYQDHLTKYVILKPLKSKRVEEIAYNLIDIYTLFGAPEILQSDNGREFVNSVINELHIMWNEVKIVHGKPRHSQSQGSVERANRDVQEMLAAWMGDNNSSDWPSALRFIHLKKNRAFHSGTIKY
;
A
#
# COMPACT_ATOMS: atom_id res chain seq x y z
N MET A 1 -1.15 -6.48 -1.34
CA MET A 1 -1.43 -5.09 -0.92
C MET A 1 -0.30 -4.19 -1.36
N ASN A 2 -0.62 -3.08 -2.00
CA ASN A 2 0.30 -1.99 -2.28
C ASN A 2 -0.14 -0.79 -1.43
N TYR A 3 0.62 -0.47 -0.40
CA TYR A 3 0.42 0.71 0.43
C TYR A 3 1.41 1.79 -0.02
N GLN A 4 0.94 3.00 -0.26
CA GLN A 4 1.80 4.12 -0.62
C GLN A 4 1.56 5.29 0.32
N ASP A 5 2.61 5.76 0.98
CA ASP A 5 2.56 7.06 1.63
C ASP A 5 2.50 8.15 0.56
N HIS A 6 1.48 9.01 0.64
CA HIS A 6 1.20 9.97 -0.41
C HIS A 6 2.22 11.12 -0.44
N LEU A 7 2.82 11.47 0.70
CA LEU A 7 3.78 12.57 0.80
C LEU A 7 5.15 12.17 0.24
N THR A 8 5.73 11.11 0.79
CA THR A 8 7.09 10.63 0.46
C THR A 8 7.12 9.77 -0.80
N LYS A 9 5.95 9.27 -1.24
CA LYS A 9 5.80 8.25 -2.28
C LYS A 9 6.40 6.89 -1.91
N TYR A 10 6.78 6.70 -0.64
CA TYR A 10 7.29 5.44 -0.14
C TYR A 10 6.22 4.34 -0.28
N VAL A 11 6.60 3.22 -0.89
CA VAL A 11 5.71 2.09 -1.18
C VAL A 11 6.04 0.94 -0.26
N ILE A 12 5.03 0.28 0.29
CA ILE A 12 5.15 -0.97 1.05
C ILE A 12 4.31 -2.03 0.36
N LEU A 13 4.97 -3.14 0.03
CA LEU A 13 4.34 -4.29 -0.62
C LEU A 13 4.20 -5.42 0.39
N LYS A 14 2.96 -5.89 0.59
CA LYS A 14 2.65 -7.05 1.43
C LYS A 14 1.89 -8.08 0.60
N PRO A 15 2.30 -9.36 0.59
CA PRO A 15 1.50 -10.41 -0.04
C PRO A 15 0.22 -10.60 0.78
N LEU A 16 -0.92 -10.71 0.11
CA LEU A 16 -2.19 -11.05 0.76
C LEU A 16 -2.66 -12.40 0.25
N LYS A 17 -3.24 -13.21 1.15
CA LYS A 17 -3.93 -14.47 0.84
C LYS A 17 -5.37 -14.23 0.42
N SER A 18 -5.98 -13.14 0.90
CA SER A 18 -7.36 -12.77 0.59
C SER A 18 -7.56 -11.24 0.58
N LYS A 19 -8.73 -10.80 0.11
CA LYS A 19 -9.16 -9.39 0.22
C LYS A 19 -9.99 -9.12 1.49
N ARG A 20 -9.93 -10.04 2.46
CA ARG A 20 -10.68 -9.92 3.72
C ARG A 20 -10.20 -8.71 4.52
N VAL A 21 -11.15 -8.03 5.15
CA VAL A 21 -10.91 -6.76 5.85
C VAL A 21 -9.95 -6.95 7.02
N GLU A 22 -10.07 -8.08 7.71
CA GLU A 22 -9.28 -8.50 8.86
C GLU A 22 -7.80 -8.68 8.49
N GLU A 23 -7.52 -9.33 7.36
CA GLU A 23 -6.15 -9.51 6.87
C GLU A 23 -5.52 -8.18 6.47
N ILE A 24 -6.31 -7.30 5.84
CA ILE A 24 -5.84 -5.98 5.42
C ILE A 24 -5.55 -5.10 6.62
N ALA A 25 -6.46 -5.07 7.61
CA ALA A 25 -6.27 -4.33 8.86
C ALA A 25 -5.03 -4.81 9.61
N TYR A 26 -4.83 -6.12 9.72
CA TYR A 26 -3.62 -6.71 10.32
C TYR A 26 -2.34 -6.23 9.62
N ASN A 27 -2.30 -6.28 8.29
CA ASN A 27 -1.15 -5.80 7.53
C ASN A 27 -0.93 -4.29 7.62
N LEU A 28 -2.00 -3.50 7.85
CA LEU A 28 -1.90 -2.06 8.07
C LEU A 28 -1.37 -1.73 9.47
N ILE A 29 -1.74 -2.50 10.51
CA ILE A 29 -1.15 -2.34 11.86
C ILE A 29 0.36 -2.57 11.83
N ASP A 30 0.84 -3.58 11.12
CA ASP A 30 2.29 -3.81 10.92
C ASP A 30 2.99 -2.57 10.34
N ILE A 31 2.32 -1.86 9.42
CA ILE A 31 2.88 -0.66 8.79
C ILE A 31 2.83 0.51 9.76
N TYR A 32 1.68 0.75 10.40
CA TYR A 32 1.48 1.91 11.26
C TYR A 32 2.32 1.87 12.52
N THR A 33 2.62 0.68 13.05
CA THR A 33 3.51 0.52 14.21
C THR A 33 4.98 0.78 13.88
N LEU A 34 5.37 0.76 12.59
CA LEU A 34 6.72 1.08 12.13
C LEU A 34 6.88 2.54 11.70
N PHE A 35 5.87 3.11 11.04
CA PHE A 35 5.96 4.42 10.38
C PHE A 35 5.04 5.49 10.99
N GLY A 36 4.13 5.11 11.88
CA GLY A 36 3.01 5.92 12.32
C GLY A 36 1.75 5.67 11.51
N ALA A 37 0.59 5.88 12.13
CA ALA A 37 -0.70 5.81 11.45
C ALA A 37 -0.94 7.12 10.64
N PRO A 38 -1.51 7.02 9.43
CA PRO A 38 -1.86 8.20 8.66
C PRO A 38 -3.11 8.87 9.23
N GLU A 39 -3.24 10.18 9.06
CA GLU A 39 -4.49 10.87 9.38
C GLU A 39 -5.63 10.43 8.45
N ILE A 40 -5.31 10.15 7.17
CA ILE A 40 -6.30 9.85 6.13
C ILE A 40 -5.98 8.54 5.42
N LEU A 41 -6.87 7.55 5.54
CA LEU A 41 -6.82 6.31 4.74
C LEU A 41 -7.70 6.41 3.48
N GLN A 42 -7.22 5.82 2.40
CA GLN A 42 -7.86 5.84 1.09
C GLN A 42 -7.72 4.49 0.41
N SER A 43 -8.72 4.12 -0.39
CA SER A 43 -8.73 2.90 -1.19
C SER A 43 -9.53 3.14 -2.48
N ASP A 44 -9.22 2.36 -3.51
CA ASP A 44 -9.97 2.25 -4.76
C ASP A 44 -11.25 1.42 -4.61
N ASN A 45 -11.33 0.54 -3.61
CA ASN A 45 -12.49 -0.31 -3.31
C ASN A 45 -13.70 0.45 -2.72
N GLY A 46 -13.71 1.77 -2.79
CA GLY A 46 -14.84 2.61 -2.34
C GLY A 46 -14.87 2.89 -0.84
N ARG A 47 -15.80 3.77 -0.45
CA ARG A 47 -15.91 4.29 0.92
C ARG A 47 -16.30 3.21 1.94
N GLU A 48 -17.25 2.35 1.60
CA GLU A 48 -17.74 1.29 2.50
C GLU A 48 -16.61 0.36 2.91
N PHE A 49 -15.78 -0.05 1.94
CA PHE A 49 -14.61 -0.86 2.21
C PHE A 49 -13.62 -0.18 3.17
N VAL A 50 -13.30 1.11 2.93
CA VAL A 50 -12.38 1.86 3.80
C VAL A 50 -12.94 1.95 5.22
N ASN A 51 -14.25 2.20 5.37
CA ASN A 51 -14.88 2.26 6.67
C ASN A 51 -14.80 0.91 7.41
N SER A 52 -15.02 -0.21 6.72
CA SER A 52 -14.85 -1.53 7.33
C SER A 52 -13.42 -1.77 7.79
N VAL A 53 -12.42 -1.35 7.01
CA VAL A 53 -11.00 -1.46 7.41
C VAL A 53 -10.71 -0.58 8.63
N ILE A 54 -11.20 0.66 8.66
CA ILE A 54 -11.02 1.57 9.81
C ILE A 54 -11.68 1.00 11.07
N ASN A 55 -12.88 0.42 10.96
CA ASN A 55 -13.54 -0.22 12.09
C ASN A 55 -12.71 -1.38 12.65
N GLU A 56 -12.19 -2.23 11.77
CA GLU A 56 -11.33 -3.35 12.17
C GLU A 56 -10.02 -2.88 12.81
N LEU A 57 -9.44 -1.79 12.30
CA LEU A 57 -8.28 -1.15 12.90
C LEU A 57 -8.56 -0.63 14.31
N HIS A 58 -9.73 -0.03 14.57
CA HIS A 58 -10.11 0.42 15.92
C HIS A 58 -10.34 -0.75 16.88
N ILE A 59 -10.81 -1.90 16.40
CA ILE A 59 -10.91 -3.12 17.21
C ILE A 59 -9.51 -3.58 17.66
N MET A 60 -8.52 -3.53 16.76
CA MET A 60 -7.15 -3.93 17.04
C MET A 60 -6.35 -2.89 17.85
N TRP A 61 -6.60 -1.59 17.59
CA TRP A 61 -5.88 -0.47 18.19
C TRP A 61 -6.83 0.73 18.38
N ASN A 62 -7.54 0.74 19.50
CA ASN A 62 -8.59 1.72 19.80
C ASN A 62 -8.12 3.19 19.83
N GLU A 63 -6.83 3.44 20.06
CA GLU A 63 -6.28 4.80 20.13
C GLU A 63 -5.89 5.37 18.76
N VAL A 64 -5.88 4.55 17.71
CA VAL A 64 -5.50 4.97 16.36
C VAL A 64 -6.53 5.98 15.84
N LYS A 65 -6.07 7.12 15.35
CA LYS A 65 -6.94 8.19 14.82
C LYS A 65 -6.80 8.25 13.31
N ILE A 66 -7.65 7.51 12.61
CA ILE A 66 -7.68 7.46 11.15
C ILE A 66 -9.07 7.86 10.69
N VAL A 67 -9.14 8.86 9.82
CA VAL A 67 -10.39 9.25 9.17
C VAL A 67 -10.40 8.81 7.72
N HIS A 68 -11.60 8.59 7.18
CA HIS A 68 -11.75 8.35 5.76
C HIS A 68 -11.45 9.64 5.00
N GLY A 69 -10.77 9.54 3.85
CA GLY A 69 -10.56 10.71 3.00
C GLY A 69 -11.85 11.22 2.35
N LYS A 70 -11.88 12.50 1.97
CA LYS A 70 -12.92 13.05 1.08
C LYS A 70 -12.88 12.34 -0.30
N PRO A 71 -14.00 12.29 -1.04
CA PRO A 71 -14.00 11.86 -2.45
C PRO A 71 -12.95 12.66 -3.23
N ARG A 72 -12.15 12.00 -4.07
CA ARG A 72 -10.87 12.56 -4.53
C ARG A 72 -10.80 13.01 -5.98
N HIS A 73 -9.88 13.97 -6.18
CA HIS A 73 -9.34 14.45 -7.44
C HIS A 73 -8.59 13.33 -8.19
N SER A 74 -8.70 13.34 -9.53
CA SER A 74 -8.15 12.33 -10.46
C SER A 74 -6.65 12.06 -10.35
N GLN A 75 -5.86 13.03 -9.87
CA GLN A 75 -4.40 12.90 -9.81
C GLN A 75 -3.89 11.88 -8.78
N SER A 76 -4.50 11.79 -7.59
CA SER A 76 -4.08 10.83 -6.55
C SER A 76 -4.42 9.40 -6.92
N GLN A 77 -5.57 9.16 -7.56
CA GLN A 77 -5.92 7.83 -8.09
C GLN A 77 -4.91 7.37 -9.14
N GLY A 78 -4.56 8.25 -10.08
CA GLY A 78 -3.57 7.92 -11.11
C GLY A 78 -2.19 7.56 -10.53
N SER A 79 -1.81 8.09 -9.37
CA SER A 79 -0.54 7.72 -8.70
C SER A 79 -0.55 6.27 -8.21
N VAL A 80 -1.64 5.87 -7.55
CA VAL A 80 -1.79 4.51 -7.00
C VAL A 80 -1.94 3.50 -8.13
N GLU A 81 -2.71 3.82 -9.17
CA GLU A 81 -2.87 2.98 -10.36
C GLU A 81 -1.53 2.75 -11.07
N ARG A 82 -0.73 3.80 -11.26
CA ARG A 82 0.63 3.68 -11.81
C ARG A 82 1.51 2.81 -10.91
N ALA A 83 1.48 3.04 -9.59
CA ALA A 83 2.28 2.23 -8.66
C ALA A 83 1.89 0.74 -8.70
N ASN A 84 0.59 0.43 -8.81
CA ASN A 84 0.11 -0.94 -8.97
C ASN A 84 0.59 -1.58 -10.27
N ARG A 85 0.48 -0.85 -11.39
CA ARG A 85 0.95 -1.33 -12.70
C ARG A 85 2.45 -1.61 -12.70
N ASP A 86 3.26 -0.67 -12.18
CA ASP A 86 4.71 -0.85 -12.10
C ASP A 86 5.07 -2.14 -11.33
N VAL A 87 4.40 -2.39 -10.20
CA VAL A 87 4.64 -3.60 -9.38
C VAL A 87 4.25 -4.86 -10.13
N GLN A 88 3.13 -4.85 -10.87
CA GLN A 88 2.69 -5.98 -11.69
C GLN A 88 3.70 -6.30 -12.80
N GLU A 89 4.20 -5.28 -13.51
CA GLU A 89 5.22 -5.43 -14.55
C GLU A 89 6.53 -5.98 -13.99
N MET A 90 6.97 -5.47 -12.84
CA MET A 90 8.18 -5.95 -12.17
C MET A 90 8.05 -7.39 -11.68
N LEU A 91 6.87 -7.80 -11.21
CA LEU A 91 6.58 -9.18 -10.83
C LEU A 91 6.61 -10.11 -12.06
N ALA A 92 5.95 -9.72 -13.14
CA ALA A 92 5.92 -10.51 -14.38
C ALA A 92 7.34 -10.73 -14.93
N ALA A 93 8.16 -9.68 -14.96
CA ALA A 93 9.56 -9.79 -15.38
C ALA A 93 10.36 -10.73 -14.47
N TRP A 94 10.26 -10.57 -13.15
CA TRP A 94 10.98 -11.44 -12.21
C TRP A 94 10.56 -12.90 -12.34
N MET A 95 9.27 -13.19 -12.49
CA MET A 95 8.76 -14.55 -12.66
C MET A 95 9.28 -15.19 -13.96
N GLY A 96 9.35 -14.42 -15.05
CA GLY A 96 9.92 -14.87 -16.32
C GLY A 96 11.43 -15.17 -16.22
N ASP A 97 12.19 -14.24 -15.63
CA ASP A 97 13.65 -14.37 -15.48
C ASP A 97 14.05 -15.54 -14.56
N ASN A 98 13.25 -15.84 -13.53
CA ASN A 98 13.55 -16.86 -12.54
C ASN A 98 12.81 -18.19 -12.78
N ASN A 99 11.97 -18.27 -13.81
CA ASN A 99 11.07 -19.41 -14.07
C ASN A 99 10.36 -19.91 -12.79
N SER A 100 9.84 -18.96 -11.99
CA SER A 100 9.31 -19.23 -10.65
C SER A 100 7.95 -18.59 -10.45
N SER A 101 7.06 -19.29 -9.74
CA SER A 101 5.75 -18.80 -9.32
C SER A 101 5.75 -18.23 -7.90
N ASP A 102 6.89 -18.25 -7.19
CA ASP A 102 7.05 -17.70 -5.83
C ASP A 102 7.19 -16.17 -5.86
N TRP A 103 6.17 -15.51 -6.42
CA TRP A 103 6.05 -14.07 -6.49
C TRP A 103 6.07 -13.37 -5.11
N PRO A 104 5.61 -13.98 -3.97
CA PRO A 104 5.74 -13.35 -2.66
C PRO A 104 7.20 -13.11 -2.26
N SER A 105 8.11 -14.05 -2.58
CA SER A 105 9.54 -13.87 -2.32
C SER A 105 10.15 -12.73 -3.12
N ALA A 106 9.65 -12.49 -4.35
CA ALA A 106 10.10 -11.40 -5.22
C ALA A 106 9.78 -10.00 -4.64
N LEU A 107 8.70 -9.87 -3.86
CA LEU A 107 8.23 -8.58 -3.34
C LEU A 107 9.31 -7.82 -2.57
N ARG A 108 10.19 -8.50 -1.82
CA ARG A 108 11.25 -7.84 -1.04
C ARG A 108 12.22 -7.06 -1.95
N PHE A 109 12.53 -7.61 -3.12
CA PHE A 109 13.45 -7.00 -4.08
C PHE A 109 12.76 -5.90 -4.89
N ILE A 110 11.50 -6.11 -5.25
CA ILE A 110 10.67 -5.10 -5.93
C ILE A 110 10.44 -3.90 -5.02
N HIS A 111 10.14 -4.13 -3.75
CA HIS A 111 9.98 -3.11 -2.71
C HIS A 111 11.25 -2.26 -2.60
N LEU A 112 12.43 -2.89 -2.51
CA LEU A 112 13.72 -2.17 -2.53
C LEU A 112 13.90 -1.32 -3.80
N LYS A 113 13.62 -1.89 -4.99
CA LYS A 113 13.74 -1.18 -6.26
C LYS A 113 12.81 0.04 -6.33
N LYS A 114 11.53 -0.11 -5.93
CA LYS A 114 10.53 0.97 -5.95
C LYS A 114 10.93 2.13 -5.04
N ASN A 115 11.46 1.85 -3.85
CA ASN A 115 11.82 2.91 -2.90
C ASN A 115 13.21 3.51 -3.12
N ARG A 116 14.08 2.87 -3.91
CA ARG A 116 15.37 3.44 -4.35
C ARG A 116 15.25 4.30 -5.59
N ALA A 117 14.23 4.08 -6.43
CA ALA A 117 14.00 4.89 -7.61
C ALA A 117 13.75 6.34 -7.16
N PHE A 118 14.63 7.26 -7.57
CA PHE A 118 14.45 8.69 -7.30
C PHE A 118 13.13 9.15 -7.93
N HIS A 119 12.20 9.60 -7.10
CA HIS A 119 10.99 10.26 -7.57
C HIS A 119 11.35 11.74 -7.74
N SER A 120 11.27 12.26 -8.97
CA SER A 120 11.68 13.64 -9.32
C SER A 120 10.85 14.77 -8.70
N GLY A 121 10.06 14.48 -7.65
CA GLY A 121 9.28 15.46 -6.89
C GLY A 121 9.48 15.38 -5.38
N THR A 122 10.38 14.55 -4.87
CA THR A 122 10.61 14.45 -3.43
C THR A 122 11.50 15.61 -2.98
N ILE A 123 10.93 16.52 -2.17
CA ILE A 123 11.65 17.62 -1.54
C ILE A 123 12.80 17.04 -0.71
N LYS A 124 14.01 17.51 -0.99
CA LYS A 124 15.21 17.23 -0.20
C LYS A 124 15.08 17.93 1.15
N TYR A 125 15.24 17.20 2.25
CA TYR A 125 15.76 17.77 3.49
C TYR A 125 17.28 17.58 3.49
#